data_AF-A0A7T1MIG1-F1
#
_entry.id   AF-A0A7T1MIG1-F1
#
_cell.length_a   1.000
_cell.length_b   1.000
_cell.length_c   1.000
_cell.angle_alpha   90.00
_cell.angle_beta   90.00
_cell.angle_gamma   90.00
#
_symmetry.space_group_name_H-M   'P 1'
#
loop_
_entity.id
_entity.type
_entity.pdbx_description
1 polymer ?
#
loop_
_entity_poly.entity_id
_entity_poly.type
_entity_poly.pdbx_seq_one_letter_code
_entity_poly.pdbx_strand_id
1 'polypeptide(L)'
;MSTSSPLDPGTASTAGSNGDATTGESGPGVSSTAPGGEEVDTASLIAQLDQDRLWLLRQIDSGRWAEWRLDLAALERELGQLLDQARDRGAC
;
A
#
# COMPACT_ATOMS: atom_id res chain seq x y z
N MET A 1 -20.67 39.24 2.11
CA MET A 1 -19.57 39.81 1.32
C MET A 1 -18.65 40.48 2.33
N SER A 2 -17.62 39.79 2.81
CA SER A 2 -16.73 40.30 3.86
C SER A 2 -15.28 40.06 3.44
N THR A 3 -14.46 41.04 3.81
CA THR A 3 -13.27 41.54 3.15
C THR A 3 -11.96 40.89 3.63
N SER A 4 -10.96 40.83 2.73
CA SER A 4 -9.49 40.99 2.90
C SER A 4 -8.95 41.29 4.31
N SER A 5 -7.76 40.87 4.79
CA SER A 5 -6.42 40.47 4.28
C SER A 5 -5.53 40.20 5.55
N PRO A 6 -4.18 40.09 5.57
CA PRO A 6 -3.15 39.69 4.58
C PRO A 6 -2.19 38.58 5.09
N LEU A 7 -1.27 38.16 4.22
CA LEU A 7 -0.11 37.29 4.48
C LEU A 7 1.00 38.03 5.26
N ASP A 8 1.74 37.30 6.08
CA ASP A 8 2.96 37.77 6.76
C ASP A 8 4.22 37.19 6.07
N PRO A 9 5.09 38.00 5.44
CA PRO A 9 6.38 37.56 4.91
C PRO A 9 7.49 37.70 5.98
N GLY A 10 7.71 36.63 6.73
CA GLY A 10 8.85 36.48 7.65
C GLY A 10 10.18 36.27 6.92
N THR A 11 10.82 37.39 6.59
CA THR A 11 12.27 37.69 6.58
C THR A 11 13.31 36.57 6.44
N ALA A 12 14.15 36.72 5.40
CA ALA A 12 15.42 36.02 5.22
C ALA A 12 16.50 36.45 6.25
N SER A 13 17.30 35.48 6.70
CA SER A 13 18.62 35.59 7.36
C SER A 13 19.09 34.14 7.59
N THR A 14 20.31 33.67 7.33
CA THR A 14 21.64 34.29 7.34
C THR A 14 22.59 33.42 6.53
N ALA A 15 23.61 34.06 5.98
CA ALA A 15 24.73 33.48 5.24
C ALA A 15 25.63 32.56 6.08
N GLY A 16 26.23 31.58 5.39
CA GLY A 16 27.69 31.41 5.40
C GLY A 16 28.36 30.56 6.49
N SER A 17 28.86 29.41 6.03
CA SER A 17 30.22 28.87 6.29
C SER A 17 30.49 28.08 7.58
N ASN A 18 30.90 26.80 7.44
CA ASN A 18 32.29 26.32 7.64
C ASN A 18 32.40 24.79 7.89
N GLY A 19 33.54 24.22 7.49
CA GLY A 19 34.12 22.92 7.92
C GLY A 19 33.72 21.75 7.00
N ASP A 20 34.56 21.17 6.14
CA ASP A 20 35.82 20.47 6.42
C ASP A 20 35.84 19.68 7.73
N ALA A 21 35.51 18.39 7.63
CA ALA A 21 36.04 17.34 8.49
C ALA A 21 35.81 15.98 7.80
N THR A 22 36.89 15.44 7.25
CA THR A 22 37.12 14.01 7.15
C THR A 22 36.81 13.32 8.48
N THR A 23 35.98 12.28 8.48
CA THR A 23 36.05 11.15 9.42
C THR A 23 35.18 10.02 8.85
N GLY A 24 35.84 8.92 8.51
CA GLY A 24 35.16 7.67 8.20
C GLY A 24 34.43 7.17 9.43
N GLU A 25 33.15 6.86 9.27
CA GLU A 25 32.44 6.00 10.18
C GLU A 25 31.86 4.85 9.35
N SER A 26 32.31 3.65 9.72
CA SER A 26 31.77 2.38 9.28
C SER A 26 30.25 2.43 9.34
N GLY A 27 29.62 2.49 8.16
CA GLY A 27 28.17 2.39 8.07
C GLY A 27 27.72 1.09 8.74
N PRO A 28 26.71 1.14 9.62
CA PRO A 28 26.12 -0.06 10.17
C PRO A 28 25.63 -0.90 8.99
N GLY A 29 25.88 -2.20 9.06
CA GLY A 29 25.31 -3.16 8.12
C GLY A 29 23.82 -2.89 8.02
N VAL A 30 23.40 -2.29 6.90
CA VAL A 30 22.10 -2.60 6.36
C VAL A 30 22.23 -4.05 5.96
N SER A 31 21.96 -4.93 6.93
CA SER A 31 21.31 -6.18 6.60
C SER A 31 20.13 -5.74 5.76
N SER A 32 20.29 -5.84 4.45
CA SER A 32 19.19 -6.24 3.59
C SER A 32 18.71 -7.55 4.17
N THR A 33 17.92 -7.46 5.24
CA THR A 33 16.79 -8.33 5.45
C THR A 33 15.90 -8.02 4.27
N ALA A 34 16.24 -8.61 3.12
CA ALA A 34 15.24 -9.09 2.20
C ALA A 34 14.21 -9.77 3.11
N PRO A 35 12.90 -9.43 3.03
CA PRO A 35 11.92 -10.23 3.71
C PRO A 35 12.21 -11.64 3.24
N GLY A 36 12.58 -12.50 4.19
CA GLY A 36 12.84 -13.90 3.90
C GLY A 36 11.67 -14.38 3.08
N GLY A 37 11.93 -15.25 2.10
CA GLY A 37 10.87 -16.04 1.50
C GLY A 37 10.27 -16.88 2.61
N GLU A 38 9.37 -16.29 3.39
CA GLU A 38 8.34 -16.98 4.12
C GLU A 38 7.65 -17.78 3.03
N GLU A 39 7.80 -19.10 3.08
CA GLU A 39 7.01 -19.99 2.24
C GLU A 39 5.55 -19.68 2.58
N VAL A 40 4.95 -18.80 1.79
CA VAL A 40 3.59 -18.34 2.03
C VAL A 40 2.72 -19.56 1.79
N ASP A 41 2.21 -20.11 2.88
CA ASP A 41 1.34 -21.26 2.83
C ASP A 41 0.16 -20.96 1.90
N THR A 42 -0.16 -21.91 1.03
CA THR A 42 -1.22 -21.73 0.03
C THR A 42 -2.55 -21.47 0.70
N ALA A 43 -2.81 -22.09 1.86
CA ALA A 43 -4.03 -21.81 2.62
C ALA A 43 -4.05 -20.39 3.21
N SER A 44 -2.90 -19.87 3.65
CA SER A 44 -2.74 -18.47 4.08
C SER A 44 -3.03 -17.49 2.94
N LEU A 45 -2.49 -17.76 1.75
CA LEU A 45 -2.76 -16.98 0.53
C LEU A 45 -4.24 -16.98 0.15
N ILE A 46 -4.88 -18.16 0.19
CA ILE A 46 -6.32 -18.30 -0.07
C ILE A 46 -7.11 -17.45 0.94
N ALA A 47 -6.77 -17.51 2.23
CA ALA A 47 -7.46 -16.75 3.26
C ALA A 47 -7.32 -15.23 3.06
N GLN A 48 -6.13 -14.75 2.68
CA GLN A 48 -5.89 -13.33 2.43
C GLN A 48 -6.67 -12.83 1.21
N LEU A 49 -6.66 -13.58 0.11
CA LEU A 49 -7.43 -13.23 -1.09
C LEU A 49 -8.95 -13.24 -0.84
N ASP A 50 -9.44 -14.12 0.03
CA ASP A 50 -10.85 -14.14 0.42
C ASP A 50 -11.23 -12.88 1.22
N GLN A 51 -10.33 -12.42 2.09
CA GLN A 51 -10.49 -11.17 2.83
C GLN A 51 -10.48 -9.94 1.91
N ASP A 52 -9.60 -9.92 0.92
CA ASP A 52 -9.51 -8.87 -0.09
C ASP A 52 -10.76 -8.84 -0.97
N ARG A 53 -11.28 -10.00 -1.36
CA ARG A 53 -12.55 -10.13 -2.09
C ARG A 53 -13.72 -9.52 -1.32
N LEU A 54 -13.84 -9.81 -0.03
CA LEU A 54 -14.87 -9.20 0.83
C LEU A 54 -14.70 -7.68 0.95
N TRP A 55 -13.45 -7.21 1.04
CA TRP A 55 -13.16 -5.78 1.06
C TRP A 55 -13.62 -5.11 -0.24
N LEU A 56 -13.32 -5.71 -1.39
CA LEU A 56 -13.69 -5.21 -2.72
C LEU A 56 -15.22 -5.08 -2.86
N LEU A 57 -15.97 -6.12 -2.47
CA LEU A 57 -17.44 -6.09 -2.45
C LEU A 57 -17.96 -4.92 -1.61
N ARG A 58 -17.42 -4.72 -0.41
CA ARG A 58 -17.84 -3.60 0.44
C ARG A 58 -17.52 -2.24 -0.19
N GLN A 59 -16.41 -2.10 -0.91
CA GLN A 59 -16.10 -0.85 -1.62
C GLN A 59 -17.13 -0.59 -2.72
N ILE A 60 -17.42 -1.61 -3.53
CA ILE A 60 -18.41 -1.57 -4.62
C ILE A 60 -19.77 -1.14 -4.06
N ASP A 61 -20.24 -1.80 -2.99
CA ASP A 61 -21.52 -1.50 -2.34
C ASP A 61 -21.58 -0.11 -1.70
N SER A 62 -20.42 0.42 -1.27
CA SER A 62 -20.33 1.81 -0.77
C SER A 62 -20.47 2.86 -1.89
N GLY A 63 -20.60 2.46 -3.16
CA GLY A 63 -20.70 3.36 -4.30
C GLY A 63 -19.37 3.96 -4.75
N ARG A 64 -18.23 3.42 -4.27
CA ARG A 64 -16.90 3.79 -4.80
C ARG A 64 -16.72 3.17 -6.19
N TRP A 65 -15.89 3.83 -7.01
CA TRP A 65 -15.54 3.38 -8.36
C TRP A 65 -16.77 3.11 -9.25
N ALA A 66 -17.72 4.06 -9.28
CA ALA A 66 -18.95 3.92 -10.06
C ALA A 66 -18.69 3.60 -11.54
N GLU A 67 -17.64 4.19 -12.11
CA GLU A 67 -17.19 3.97 -13.49
C GLU A 67 -16.64 2.56 -13.75
N TRP A 68 -16.19 1.84 -12.72
CA TRP A 68 -15.65 0.48 -12.82
C TRP A 68 -16.51 -0.57 -12.10
N ARG A 69 -17.72 -0.21 -11.65
CA ARG A 69 -18.57 -1.13 -10.85
C ARG A 69 -18.80 -2.48 -11.54
N LEU A 70 -19.01 -2.48 -12.84
CA LEU A 70 -19.26 -3.70 -13.62
C LEU A 70 -17.97 -4.52 -13.76
N ASP A 71 -16.87 -3.87 -14.09
CA ASP A 71 -15.57 -4.54 -14.27
C ASP A 71 -15.06 -5.11 -12.94
N LEU A 72 -15.18 -4.37 -11.85
CA LEU A 72 -14.80 -4.82 -10.51
C LEU A 72 -15.71 -5.95 -10.00
N ALA A 73 -17.00 -5.94 -10.33
CA ALA A 73 -17.90 -7.05 -10.03
C ALA A 73 -17.56 -8.31 -10.84
N ALA A 74 -17.13 -8.16 -12.10
CA ALA A 74 -16.65 -9.29 -12.90
C ALA A 74 -15.37 -9.88 -12.30
N LEU A 75 -14.40 -9.03 -11.96
CA LEU A 75 -13.15 -9.44 -11.29
C LEU A 75 -13.41 -10.14 -9.96
N GLU A 76 -14.29 -9.60 -9.13
CA GLU A 76 -14.69 -10.21 -7.85
C GLU A 76 -15.26 -11.63 -8.04
N ARG A 77 -16.10 -11.82 -9.06
CA ARG A 77 -16.69 -13.11 -9.41
C ARG A 77 -15.67 -14.10 -9.97
N GLU A 78 -14.68 -13.63 -10.74
CA GLU A 78 -13.56 -14.44 -11.21
C GLU A 78 -12.66 -14.88 -10.05
N LEU A 79 -12.38 -13.96 -9.12
CA LEU A 79 -11.65 -14.23 -7.88
C LEU A 79 -12.35 -15.31 -7.04
N GLY A 80 -13.67 -15.23 -6.89
CA GLY A 80 -14.46 -16.27 -6.19
C GLY A 80 -14.27 -17.65 -6.82
N GLN A 81 -14.42 -17.76 -8.15
CA GLN A 81 -14.25 -19.03 -8.87
C GLN A 81 -12.82 -19.58 -8.74
N LEU A 82 -11.80 -18.72 -8.73
CA LEU A 82 -10.41 -19.13 -8.56
C LEU A 82 -10.16 -19.66 -7.14
N LEU A 83 -10.68 -18.98 -6.13
CA LEU A 83 -10.51 -19.38 -4.72
C LEU A 83 -11.21 -20.71 -4.43
N ASP A 84 -12.39 -20.94 -4.99
CA ASP A 84 -13.09 -22.22 -4.88
C ASP A 84 -12.26 -23.36 -5.48
N GLN A 85 -11.70 -23.16 -6.69
CA GLN A 85 -10.82 -24.15 -7.32
C GLN A 85 -9.52 -24.40 -6.53
N ALA A 86 -8.93 -23.36 -5.95
CA ALA A 86 -7.71 -23.47 -5.17
C ALA A 86 -7.95 -24.27 -3.88
N ARG A 87 -9.11 -24.08 -3.24
CA ARG A 87 -9.54 -24.87 -2.06
C ARG A 87 -9.75 -26.33 -2.41
N ASP A 88 -10.42 -26.61 -3.51
CA ASP A 88 -10.66 -27.99 -3.97
C ASP A 88 -9.34 -28.73 -4.22
N ARG A 89 -8.34 -28.04 -4.78
CA ARG A 89 -6.99 -28.59 -5.03
C ARG A 89 -6.13 -28.72 -3.77
N GLY A 90 -6.41 -27.96 -2.72
CA GLY A 90 -5.70 -28.05 -1.44
C GLY A 90 -6.28 -29.09 -0.48
N ALA A 91 -7.45 -29.66 -0.81
CA ALA A 91 -8.17 -30.63 0.04
C ALA A 91 -7.89 -32.11 -0.31
N CYS A 92 -7.08 -32.38 -1.34
CA CYS A 92 -6.62 -33.72 -1.74
C CYS A 92 -5.22 -34.03 -1.21
#